data_AF-A0A7S3HCV8-F1
#
_entry.id   AF-A0A7S3HCV8-F1
#
_cell.length_a   1.000
_cell.length_b   1.000
_cell.length_c   1.000
_cell.angle_alpha   90.00
_cell.angle_beta   90.00
_cell.angle_gamma   90.00
#
_symmetry.space_group_name_H-M   'P 1'
#
loop_
_entity.id
_entity.type
_entity.pdbx_description
1 polymer ?
#
loop_
_entity_poly.entity_id
_entity_poly.type
_entity_poly.pdbx_seq_one_letter_code
_entity_poly.pdbx_strand_id
1 'polypeptide(L)'
;DGKMPNAVSSAPYTKEYEGVDSICCQKDAFTEGDKVVLLDDLIATGGTLCAGIELVKSFKAQVVECGCLIEIKALKGKERCLKAGATAVWGFISDDLMTTAGMMSENYVDDGKP
;
A
#
# COMPACT_ATOMS: atom_id res chain seq x y z
N ASP A 1 -13.23 -10.97 7.25
CA ASP A 1 -13.46 -10.23 6.00
C ASP A 1 -13.65 -11.10 4.75
N GLY A 2 -13.41 -12.41 4.77
CA GLY A 2 -13.80 -13.30 3.65
C GLY A 2 -13.12 -13.02 2.29
N LYS A 3 -12.20 -12.05 2.21
CA LYS A 3 -11.53 -11.61 0.98
C LYS A 3 -10.75 -12.74 0.30
N MET A 4 -10.22 -13.68 1.07
CA MET A 4 -9.47 -14.83 0.55
C MET A 4 -9.61 -16.06 1.45
N PRO A 5 -9.79 -17.27 0.89
CA PRO A 5 -9.81 -18.50 1.67
C PRO A 5 -8.43 -18.81 2.26
N ASN A 6 -8.42 -19.42 3.45
CA ASN A 6 -7.21 -19.83 4.18
C ASN A 6 -6.15 -18.73 4.35
N ALA A 7 -6.60 -17.52 4.72
CA ALA A 7 -5.75 -16.35 4.80
C ALA A 7 -5.20 -16.07 6.21
N VAL A 8 -4.09 -15.35 6.25
CA VAL A 8 -3.59 -14.59 7.42
C VAL A 8 -3.79 -13.12 7.11
N SER A 9 -4.35 -12.37 8.05
CA SER A 9 -4.53 -10.93 7.91
C SER A 9 -3.46 -10.16 8.69
N SER A 10 -3.10 -8.99 8.17
CA SER A 10 -2.32 -8.01 8.92
C SER A 10 -3.10 -7.50 10.13
N ALA A 11 -2.40 -6.80 11.04
CA ALA A 11 -3.09 -5.92 11.98
C ALA A 11 -3.96 -4.89 11.22
N PRO A 12 -5.11 -4.48 11.78
CA PRO A 12 -5.95 -3.47 11.15
C PRO A 12 -5.25 -2.11 11.08
N TYR A 13 -5.45 -1.37 10.00
CA TYR A 13 -4.92 -0.02 9.81
C TYR A 13 -6.00 0.96 9.32
N THR A 14 -5.85 2.23 9.71
CA THR A 14 -6.77 3.31 9.32
C THR A 14 -6.54 3.71 7.86
N LYS A 15 -7.62 3.81 7.09
CA LYS A 15 -7.61 4.29 5.69
C LYS A 15 -7.61 5.82 5.61
N GLU A 16 -7.20 6.36 4.46
CA GLU A 16 -7.15 7.81 4.23
C GLU A 16 -8.54 8.48 4.23
N TYR A 17 -9.56 7.77 3.74
CA TYR A 17 -10.89 8.35 3.46
C TYR A 17 -11.99 7.77 4.38
N GLU A 18 -11.64 7.43 5.63
CA GLU A 18 -12.46 6.74 6.64
C GLU A 18 -12.46 5.19 6.60
N GLY A 19 -12.63 4.61 7.79
CA GLY A 19 -12.69 3.17 8.01
C GLY A 19 -11.35 2.53 8.39
N VAL A 20 -11.44 1.26 8.76
CA VAL A 20 -10.31 0.40 9.08
C VAL A 20 -10.25 -0.68 8.00
N ASP A 21 -9.05 -1.02 7.57
CA ASP A 21 -8.83 -2.15 6.67
C ASP A 21 -7.79 -3.11 7.21
N SER A 22 -7.77 -4.30 6.62
CA SER A 22 -6.67 -5.24 6.73
C SER A 22 -6.36 -5.82 5.35
N ILE A 23 -5.08 -6.07 5.11
CA ILE A 23 -4.66 -6.89 3.96
C ILE A 23 -4.49 -8.34 4.43
N CYS A 24 -4.55 -9.27 3.49
CA CYS A 24 -4.33 -10.67 3.81
C CYS A 24 -3.59 -11.41 2.70
N CYS A 25 -2.84 -12.45 3.07
CA CYS A 25 -2.15 -13.37 2.16
C CYS A 25 -2.50 -14.82 2.54
N GLN A 26 -2.16 -15.79 1.68
CA GLN A 26 -2.38 -17.21 2.00
C GLN A 26 -1.47 -17.62 3.17
N LYS A 27 -1.91 -18.58 4.00
CA LYS A 27 -1.14 -19.07 5.17
C LYS A 27 0.21 -19.69 4.83
N ASP A 28 0.43 -20.06 3.58
CA ASP A 28 1.63 -20.67 3.03
C ASP A 28 2.29 -19.78 1.96
N ALA A 29 1.91 -18.50 1.90
CA ALA A 29 2.45 -17.55 0.91
C ALA A 29 3.95 -17.30 1.05
N PHE A 30 4.51 -17.47 2.25
CA PHE A 30 5.92 -17.20 2.55
C PHE A 30 6.53 -18.26 3.48
N THR A 31 7.82 -18.51 3.30
CA THR A 31 8.67 -19.32 4.18
C THR A 31 9.64 -18.42 4.96
N GLU A 32 10.08 -18.87 6.14
CA GLU A 32 11.10 -18.18 6.94
C GLU A 32 12.36 -17.91 6.09
N GLY A 33 12.79 -16.64 6.07
CA GLY A 33 13.95 -16.19 5.29
C GLY A 33 13.68 -15.77 3.85
N ASP A 34 12.45 -15.91 3.34
CA ASP A 34 12.09 -15.43 2.00
C ASP A 34 12.37 -13.94 1.83
N LYS A 35 12.83 -13.55 0.64
CA LYS A 35 13.07 -12.16 0.26
C LYS A 35 11.93 -11.68 -0.64
N VAL A 36 11.17 -10.70 -0.16
CA VAL A 36 9.94 -10.25 -0.78
C VAL A 36 10.09 -8.83 -1.29
N VAL A 37 9.62 -8.59 -2.52
CA VAL A 37 9.41 -7.23 -3.05
C VAL A 37 7.92 -6.96 -3.03
N LEU A 38 7.51 -5.84 -2.41
CA LEU A 38 6.13 -5.39 -2.42
C LEU A 38 5.93 -4.36 -3.53
N LEU A 39 4.89 -4.53 -4.33
CA LEU A 39 4.54 -3.61 -5.40
C LEU A 39 3.11 -3.12 -5.22
N ASP A 40 2.91 -1.82 -5.45
CA ASP A 40 1.60 -1.18 -5.50
C ASP A 40 1.51 -0.26 -6.72
N ASP A 41 0.32 0.16 -7.12
CA ASP A 41 0.19 1.15 -8.20
C ASP A 41 0.51 2.56 -7.68
N LEU A 42 -0.01 2.92 -6.52
CA LEU A 42 0.11 4.25 -5.94
C LEU A 42 0.42 4.18 -4.45
N ILE A 43 1.44 4.93 -4.01
CA ILE A 43 1.67 5.18 -2.59
C ILE A 43 1.16 6.58 -2.20
N ALA A 44 0.13 6.58 -1.35
CA ALA A 44 -0.38 7.78 -0.68
C ALA A 44 0.25 7.89 0.73
N THR A 45 -0.48 7.54 1.79
CA THR A 45 0.08 7.55 3.17
C THR A 45 0.97 6.35 3.48
N GLY A 46 1.06 5.39 2.55
CA GLY A 46 1.82 4.15 2.70
C GLY A 46 1.19 3.12 3.65
N GLY A 47 -0.07 3.30 4.08
CA GLY A 47 -0.75 2.38 5.00
C GLY A 47 -0.78 0.94 4.53
N THR A 48 -1.17 0.71 3.27
CA THR A 48 -1.24 -0.62 2.65
C THR A 48 0.13 -1.31 2.60
N LEU A 49 1.15 -0.63 2.08
CA LEU A 49 2.53 -1.17 2.04
C LEU A 49 3.07 -1.45 3.45
N CYS A 50 2.81 -0.59 4.43
CA CYS A 50 3.21 -0.84 5.82
C CYS A 50 2.54 -2.08 6.40
N ALA A 51 1.25 -2.28 6.15
CA ALA A 51 0.55 -3.50 6.54
C ALA A 51 1.14 -4.73 5.84
N GLY A 52 1.56 -4.58 4.57
CA GLY A 52 2.30 -5.59 3.79
C GLY A 52 3.61 -5.99 4.45
N ILE A 53 4.40 -5.00 4.84
CA ILE A 53 5.70 -5.22 5.50
C ILE A 53 5.51 -5.99 6.81
N GLU A 54 4.57 -5.57 7.65
CA GLU A 54 4.30 -6.24 8.92
C GLU A 54 3.73 -7.66 8.72
N LEU A 55 2.89 -7.85 7.70
CA LEU A 55 2.37 -9.17 7.35
C LEU A 55 3.52 -10.10 6.93
N VAL A 56 4.39 -9.70 6.00
CA VAL A 56 5.55 -10.49 5.56
C VAL A 56 6.49 -10.83 6.74
N LYS A 57 6.77 -9.85 7.62
CA LYS A 57 7.57 -10.08 8.83
C LYS A 57 6.96 -11.11 9.77
N SER A 58 5.63 -11.21 9.83
CA SER A 58 4.96 -12.20 10.68
C SER A 58 5.25 -13.66 10.25
N PHE A 59 5.63 -13.87 8.98
CA PHE A 59 6.13 -15.15 8.46
C PHE A 59 7.64 -15.33 8.64
N LYS A 60 8.32 -14.38 9.31
CA LYS A 60 9.78 -14.28 9.40
C LYS A 60 10.48 -14.19 8.04
N ALA A 61 9.76 -13.68 7.03
CA ALA A 61 10.31 -13.28 5.75
C ALA A 61 10.78 -11.81 5.81
N GLN A 62 11.58 -11.40 4.85
CA GLN A 62 12.18 -10.08 4.76
C GLN A 62 11.64 -9.33 3.54
N VAL A 63 11.08 -8.14 3.75
CA VAL A 63 10.84 -7.20 2.65
C VAL A 63 12.16 -6.52 2.28
N VAL A 64 12.66 -6.82 1.08
CA VAL A 64 13.89 -6.22 0.57
C VAL A 64 13.61 -4.87 -0.08
N GLU A 65 12.50 -4.73 -0.80
CA GLU A 65 12.16 -3.49 -1.50
C GLU A 65 10.64 -3.30 -1.54
N CYS A 66 10.22 -2.03 -1.55
CA CYS A 66 8.88 -1.64 -1.95
C CYS A 66 8.96 -0.80 -3.24
N GLY A 67 8.04 -1.01 -4.17
CA GLY A 67 7.93 -0.22 -5.40
C GLY A 67 6.50 0.26 -5.62
N CYS A 68 6.35 1.45 -6.17
CA CYS A 68 5.07 1.98 -6.60
C CYS A 68 5.23 2.74 -7.92
N LEU A 69 4.23 2.64 -8.79
CA LEU A 69 4.25 3.39 -10.05
C LEU A 69 4.16 4.89 -9.77
N ILE A 70 3.27 5.30 -8.86
CA ILE A 70 2.99 6.69 -8.52
C ILE A 70 3.28 6.93 -7.03
N GLU A 71 4.01 8.01 -6.72
CA GLU A 71 4.23 8.49 -5.37
C GLU A 71 3.60 9.87 -5.16
N ILE A 72 2.70 9.98 -4.17
CA ILE A 72 2.18 11.26 -3.68
C ILE A 72 3.13 11.77 -2.60
N LYS A 73 4.14 12.55 -2.98
CA LYS A 73 5.25 12.92 -2.07
C LYS A 73 4.79 13.69 -0.84
N ALA A 74 3.77 14.52 -0.97
CA ALA A 74 3.25 15.34 0.12
C ALA A 74 2.78 14.51 1.33
N LEU A 75 2.38 13.24 1.11
CA LEU A 75 1.84 12.35 2.14
C LEU A 75 2.92 11.51 2.85
N LYS A 76 4.18 11.58 2.43
CA LYS A 76 5.33 10.94 3.10
C LYS A 76 5.17 9.42 3.32
N GLY A 77 4.48 8.74 2.41
CA GLY A 77 4.26 7.30 2.48
C GLY A 77 5.56 6.51 2.44
N LYS A 78 6.54 6.98 1.67
CA LYS A 78 7.87 6.38 1.56
C LYS A 78 8.61 6.33 2.90
N GLU A 79 8.66 7.44 3.62
CA GLU A 79 9.33 7.53 4.92
C GLU A 79 8.65 6.64 5.95
N ARG A 80 7.32 6.52 5.87
CA ARG A 80 6.57 5.59 6.71
C ARG A 80 6.96 4.14 6.44
N CYS A 81 7.09 3.74 5.17
CA CYS A 81 7.49 2.38 4.78
C CYS A 81 8.93 2.04 5.19
N LEU A 82 9.86 3.00 5.06
CA LEU A 82 11.24 2.83 5.55
C LEU A 82 11.28 2.60 7.07
N LYS A 83 10.49 3.37 7.84
CA LYS A 83 10.35 3.17 9.29
C LYS A 83 9.68 1.84 9.64
N ALA A 84 8.75 1.39 8.80
CA ALA A 84 8.13 0.08 8.92
C ALA A 84 9.09 -1.07 8.54
N GLY A 85 10.29 -0.81 8.03
CA GLY A 85 11.32 -1.84 7.85
C GLY A 85 11.54 -2.32 6.41
N ALA A 86 11.01 -1.61 5.40
CA ALA A 86 11.49 -1.77 4.03
C ALA A 86 12.95 -1.27 3.93
N THR A 87 13.80 -1.98 3.18
CA THR A 87 15.20 -1.54 2.99
C THR A 87 15.29 -0.39 1.99
N ALA A 88 14.48 -0.42 0.93
CA ALA A 88 14.34 0.65 -0.05
C ALA A 88 12.88 0.82 -0.49
N VAL A 89 12.52 2.04 -0.91
CA VAL A 89 11.19 2.37 -1.44
C VAL A 89 11.35 3.21 -2.71
N TRP A 90 10.80 2.71 -3.81
CA TRP A 90 10.89 3.30 -5.15
C TRP A 90 9.53 3.86 -5.59
N GLY A 91 9.52 5.13 -6.01
CA GLY A 91 8.43 5.74 -6.76
C GLY A 91 8.90 6.01 -8.18
N PHE A 92 8.25 5.41 -9.18
CA PHE A 92 8.66 5.57 -10.59
C PHE A 92 8.22 6.91 -11.17
N ILE A 93 7.06 7.41 -10.76
CA ILE A 93 6.46 8.67 -11.20
C ILE A 93 6.07 9.48 -9.98
N SER A 94 6.47 10.75 -9.94
CA SER A 94 5.99 11.69 -8.93
C SER A 94 4.64 12.27 -9.33
N ASP A 95 3.76 12.50 -8.35
CA ASP A 95 2.53 13.28 -8.54
C ASP A 95 2.79 14.70 -9.10
N ASP A 96 3.95 15.30 -8.79
CA ASP A 96 4.43 16.56 -9.40
C ASP A 96 4.40 16.57 -10.95
N LEU A 97 4.51 15.40 -11.59
CA LEU A 97 4.50 15.27 -13.06
C LEU A 97 3.07 15.19 -13.63
N MET A 98 2.04 15.04 -12.79
CA MET A 98 0.64 14.94 -13.18
C MET A 98 0.00 16.33 -13.28
N THR A 99 0.40 17.10 -14.28
CA THR A 99 -0.02 18.50 -14.42
C THR A 99 -1.40 18.68 -15.07
N THR A 100 -1.95 17.62 -15.67
CA THR A 100 -3.27 17.69 -16.31
C THR A 100 -4.34 17.43 -15.27
N ALA A 101 -5.10 18.46 -14.89
CA ALA A 101 -6.28 18.27 -14.07
C ALA A 101 -7.27 17.36 -14.81
N GLY A 102 -7.76 16.32 -14.14
CA GLY A 102 -8.83 15.49 -14.68
C GLY A 102 -10.04 16.35 -14.98
N MET A 103 -10.40 16.49 -16.25
CA MET A 103 -11.62 17.20 -16.63
C MET A 103 -12.82 16.34 -16.22
N MET A 104 -13.68 16.90 -15.38
CA MET A 104 -14.99 16.31 -15.15
C MET A 104 -15.81 16.42 -16.43
N SER A 105 -16.65 15.43 -16.73
CA SER A 105 -17.54 15.52 -17.88
C SER A 105 -18.53 16.68 -17.69
N GLU A 106 -18.98 17.30 -18.78
CA GLU A 106 -19.90 18.45 -18.72
C GLU A 106 -21.22 18.13 -17.97
N ASN A 107 -21.60 16.85 -17.92
CA ASN A 107 -22.79 16.36 -17.22
C ASN A 107 -22.47 15.68 -15.88
N TYR A 108 -21.27 15.83 -15.34
CA TYR A 108 -20.91 15.24 -14.04
C TYR A 108 -21.74 15.90 -12.93
N VAL A 109 -22.52 15.09 -12.24
CA VAL A 109 -23.23 15.46 -11.03
C VAL A 109 -22.53 14.74 -9.88
N ASP A 110 -21.86 15.51 -9.03
CA ASP A 110 -21.32 14.99 -7.77
C ASP A 110 -22.49 14.56 -6.88
N ASP A 111 -22.58 13.25 -6.61
CA ASP A 111 -23.64 12.69 -5.78
C ASP A 111 -23.33 12.78 -4.28
N GLY A 112 -22.18 13.39 -3.91
CA GLY A 112 -21.79 13.70 -2.55
C GLY A 112 -21.66 12.48 -1.65
N LYS A 113 -21.58 11.28 -2.22
CA LYS A 113 -21.34 10.06 -1.47
C LYS A 113 -19.83 9.84 -1.38
N PRO A 114 -19.27 9.70 -0.17
CA PRO A 114 -17.88 9.29 -0.02
C PRO A 114 -17.65 7.89 -0.62
#